data_AF-A0A1V5XD44-F1
#
_entry.id   AF-A0A1V5XD44-F1
#
_cell.length_a   1.000
_cell.length_b   1.000
_cell.length_c   1.000
_cell.angle_alpha   90.00
_cell.angle_beta   90.00
_cell.angle_gamma   90.00
#
_symmetry.space_group_name_H-M   'P 1'
#
loop_
_entity.id
_entity.type
_entity.pdbx_description
1 polymer ?
#
loop_
_entity_poly.entity_id
_entity_poly.type
_entity_poly.pdbx_seq_one_letter_code
_entity_poly.pdbx_strand_id
1 'polypeptide(L)' 'MTKSERENWIINIEATASVISSELSSAVIESVFRRFDSHSAEDANPSDLPDIFSELYAIEAELK' A
#
# COMPACT_ATOMS: atom_id res chain seq x y z
N MET A 1 -10.11 -6.06 -12.70
CA MET A 1 -9.56 -4.69 -12.70
C MET A 1 -8.92 -4.38 -14.05
N THR A 2 -9.15 -3.20 -14.60
CA THR A 2 -8.51 -2.71 -15.84
C THR A 2 -7.07 -2.22 -15.57
N LYS A 3 -6.27 -2.01 -16.63
CA LYS A 3 -4.90 -1.50 -16.50
C LYS A 3 -4.84 -0.13 -15.81
N SER A 4 -5.74 0.79 -16.19
CA SER A 4 -5.79 2.14 -15.62
C SER A 4 -6.21 2.12 -14.14
N GLU A 5 -7.18 1.28 -13.76
CA GLU A 5 -7.54 1.10 -12.35
C GLU A 5 -6.36 0.55 -11.54
N ARG A 6 -5.59 -0.40 -12.10
CA ARG A 6 -4.38 -0.93 -11.44
C ARG A 6 -3.35 0.17 -11.19
N GLU A 7 -3.05 0.97 -12.22
CA GLU A 7 -2.08 2.06 -12.13
C GLU A 7 -2.51 3.09 -11.08
N ASN A 8 -3.80 3.45 -11.03
CA ASN A 8 -4.33 4.35 -10.02
C ASN A 8 -4.15 3.80 -8.60
N TRP A 9 -4.37 2.50 -8.38
CA TRP A 9 -4.13 1.89 -7.08
C TRP A 9 -2.67 1.92 -6.67
N ILE A 10 -1.76 1.58 -7.59
CA ILE A 10 -0.31 1.60 -7.33
C ILE A 10 0.12 3.01 -6.92
N ILE A 11 -0.27 4.04 -7.68
CA ILE A 11 0.04 5.43 -7.36
C ILE A 11 -0.46 5.82 -5.97
N ASN A 12 -1.69 5.46 -5.62
CA ASN A 12 -2.27 5.79 -4.32
C ASN A 12 -1.56 5.06 -3.17
N ILE A 13 -1.23 3.78 -3.35
CA ILE A 13 -0.49 2.98 -2.38
C ILE A 13 0.92 3.55 -2.16
N GLU A 14 1.63 3.88 -3.24
CA GLU A 14 2.98 4.47 -3.15
C GLU A 14 2.96 5.85 -2.47
N ALA A 15 1.95 6.67 -2.74
CA ALA A 15 1.78 7.96 -2.09
C ALA A 15 1.57 7.81 -0.57
N THR A 16 0.64 6.94 -0.15
CA THR A 16 0.38 6.67 1.27
C THR A 16 1.59 6.02 1.96
N ALA A 17 2.23 5.04 1.31
CA ALA A 17 3.45 4.41 1.81
C ALA A 17 4.58 5.45 2.01
N SER A 18 4.72 6.42 1.10
CA SER A 18 5.68 7.51 1.26
C SER A 18 5.41 8.35 2.50
N VAL A 19 4.15 8.69 2.78
CA VAL A 19 3.76 9.43 4.01
C VAL A 19 4.10 8.62 5.25
N ILE A 20 3.73 7.33 5.28
CA ILE A 20 4.02 6.44 6.41
C ILE A 20 5.53 6.32 6.64
N SER A 21 6.33 6.17 5.58
CA SER A 21 7.79 6.03 5.68
C SER A 21 8.52 7.29 6.16
N SER A 22 7.86 8.46 6.10
CA SER A 22 8.37 9.71 6.65
C SER A 22 8.30 9.73 8.18
N GLU A 23 7.24 9.15 8.74
CA GLU A 23 6.95 9.19 10.19
C GLU A 23 7.31 7.88 10.90
N LEU A 24 7.24 6.76 10.20
CA LEU A 24 7.48 5.41 10.69
C LEU A 24 8.57 4.69 9.89
N SER A 25 9.02 3.56 10.42
CA SER A 25 9.93 2.68 9.71
C SER A 25 9.26 2.02 8.50
N SER A 26 10.02 1.86 7.40
CA SER A 26 9.61 1.10 6.22
C SER A 26 9.20 -0.34 6.54
N ALA A 27 9.67 -0.90 7.67
CA ALA A 27 9.26 -2.22 8.15
C ALA A 27 7.74 -2.36 8.34
N VAL A 28 7.04 -1.26 8.67
CA VAL A 28 5.58 -1.26 8.78
C VAL A 28 4.94 -1.53 7.41
N ILE A 29 5.39 -0.83 6.38
CA ILE A 29 4.91 -0.99 5.00
C ILE A 29 5.21 -2.40 4.49
N GLU A 30 6.44 -2.89 4.71
CA GLU A 30 6.84 -4.26 4.37
C GLU A 30 5.96 -5.30 5.07
N SER A 31 5.58 -5.08 6.33
CA SER A 31 4.70 -5.99 7.07
C SER A 31 3.28 -6.03 6.50
N VAL A 32 2.78 -4.94 5.92
CA VAL A 32 1.49 -4.94 5.21
C VAL A 32 1.61 -5.79 3.96
N PHE A 33 2.56 -5.48 3.07
CA PHE A 33 2.71 -6.21 1.80
C PHE A 33 2.91 -7.71 1.99
N ARG A 34 3.70 -8.13 2.99
CA ARG A 34 3.92 -9.55 3.30
C ARG A 34 2.65 -10.31 3.71
N ARG A 35 1.61 -9.65 4.24
CA ARG A 35 0.33 -10.31 4.56
C ARG A 35 -0.48 -10.67 3.31
N PHE A 36 -0.15 -10.04 2.19
CA PHE A 36 -0.74 -10.28 0.87
C PHE A 36 0.25 -11.00 -0.07
N ASP A 37 1.25 -11.69 0.49
CA ASP A 37 2.29 -12.43 -0.26
C ASP A 37 3.01 -11.56 -1.33
N SER A 38 3.17 -10.26 -1.04
CA SER A 38 3.78 -9.27 -1.94
C SER A 38 4.91 -8.51 -1.24
N HIS A 39 5.74 -7.82 -2.04
CA HIS A 39 6.81 -6.95 -1.54
C HIS A 39 6.55 -5.47 -1.84
N SER A 40 5.61 -5.19 -2.74
CA SER A 40 5.32 -3.87 -3.28
C SER A 40 3.92 -3.85 -3.92
N ALA A 41 3.44 -2.66 -4.29
CA ALA A 41 2.18 -2.55 -5.04
C ALA A 41 2.30 -3.14 -6.47
N GLU A 42 3.50 -3.17 -7.04
CA GLU A 42 3.73 -3.65 -8.41
C GLU A 42 3.75 -5.18 -8.54
N ASP A 43 4.17 -5.91 -7.51
CA ASP A 43 4.14 -7.39 -7.50
C ASP A 43 2.90 -7.97 -6.82
N ALA A 44 2.12 -7.14 -6.12
CA ALA A 44 0.86 -7.54 -5.53
C ALA A 44 -0.17 -8.03 -6.57
N ASN A 45 -0.98 -9.00 -6.15
CA ASN A 45 -2.12 -9.44 -6.94
C ASN A 45 -3.09 -8.26 -7.13
N PRO A 46 -3.52 -7.97 -8.37
CA PRO A 46 -4.50 -6.93 -8.67
C PRO A 46 -5.77 -6.94 -7.78
N SER A 47 -6.23 -8.10 -7.31
CA SER A 47 -7.41 -8.17 -6.42
C SER A 47 -7.17 -7.58 -5.04
N ASP A 48 -5.91 -7.53 -4.60
CA ASP A 48 -5.54 -7.26 -3.21
C ASP A 48 -5.13 -5.80 -3.00
N LEU A 49 -4.90 -5.05 -4.09
CA LEU A 49 -4.53 -3.64 -4.04
C LEU A 49 -5.52 -2.75 -3.25
N PRO A 50 -6.86 -2.91 -3.36
CA PRO A 50 -7.79 -2.15 -2.55
C PRO A 50 -7.63 -2.42 -1.04
N ASP A 51 -7.37 -3.67 -0.66
CA ASP A 51 -7.19 -4.06 0.74
C ASP A 51 -5.84 -3.57 1.28
N ILE A 52 -4.76 -3.73 0.52
CA ILE A 52 -3.44 -3.17 0.82
C ILE A 52 -3.53 -1.65 1.04
N PHE A 53 -4.23 -0.94 0.13
CA PHE A 53 -4.44 0.49 0.28
C PHE A 53 -5.22 0.82 1.55
N SER A 54 -6.31 0.09 1.84
CA SER A 54 -7.12 0.32 3.04
C SER A 54 -6.30 0.14 4.32
N GLU A 55 -5.42 -0.85 4.38
CA GLU A 55 -4.56 -1.12 5.52
C GLU A 55 -3.53 -0.01 5.74
N LEU A 56 -2.85 0.42 4.67
CA LEU A 56 -1.91 1.52 4.75
C LEU A 56 -2.61 2.83 5.09
N TYR A 57 -3.78 3.09 4.51
CA TYR A 57 -4.55 4.30 4.77
C TYR A 57 -5.02 4.38 6.23
N ALA A 58 -5.40 3.25 6.84
CA ALA A 58 -5.72 3.20 8.26
C ALA A 58 -4.51 3.58 9.14
N ILE A 59 -3.32 3.07 8.81
CA ILE A 59 -2.08 3.42 9.50
C ILE A 59 -1.76 4.91 9.31
N GLU A 60 -1.86 5.43 8.09
CA GLU A 60 -1.66 6.86 7.79
C GLU A 60 -2.63 7.76 8.58
N ALA A 61 -3.89 7.32 8.73
CA ALA A 61 -4.90 8.06 9.48
C ALA A 61 -4.58 8.12 10.99
N GLU A 62 -3.93 7.10 11.56
CA GLU A 62 -3.50 7.09 12.97
C GLU A 62 -2.26 7.96 13.24
N LEU A 63 -1.54 8.39 12.20
CA LEU A 63 -0.40 9.33 12.32
C LEU A 63 -0.83 10.79 12.49
N LYS A 64 -2.12 11.10 12.27
CA LYS A 64 -2.69 12.46 12.34
C LYS A 64 -3.34 12.71 13.69
#